data_AF-A0A920Q6Q7-F1
#
_entry.id   AF-A0A920Q6Q7-F1
#
_cell.length_a   1.000
_cell.length_b   1.000
_cell.length_c   1.000
_cell.angle_alpha   90.00
_cell.angle_beta   90.00
_cell.angle_gamma   90.00
#
_symmetry.space_group_name_H-M   'P 1'
#
loop_
_entity.id
_entity.type
_entity.pdbx_description
1 polymer ?
#
loop_
_entity_poly.entity_id
_entity_poly.type
_entity_poly.pdbx_seq_one_letter_code
_entity_poly.pdbx_strand_id
1 'polypeptide(L)'
;MTGYDYDPDITGIEINRGHATEVFPMLSGLPINRTWAGIMPFSMDGKPIIGKIPQFDNLFVVTGLASSGFGRGPMSGKLLADYIHTGHPSPVLAEADPARCVVFK
;
A
#
# COMPACT_ATOMS: atom_id res chain seq x y z
N MET A 1 -20.46 -8.39 6.70
CA MET A 1 -19.53 -8.25 5.56
C MET A 1 -18.13 -8.21 6.13
N THR A 2 -17.54 -9.38 6.34
CA THR A 2 -16.23 -9.57 7.01
C THR A 2 -15.32 -10.36 6.08
N GLY A 3 -15.14 -9.89 4.83
CA GLY A 3 -14.36 -10.59 3.81
C GLY A 3 -13.65 -9.61 2.90
N TYR A 4 -12.42 -9.94 2.51
CA TYR A 4 -11.68 -9.29 1.44
C TYR A 4 -12.23 -9.82 0.10
N ASP A 5 -12.58 -8.92 -0.81
CA ASP A 5 -13.07 -9.25 -2.14
C ASP A 5 -11.94 -9.17 -3.16
N TYR A 6 -11.78 -10.23 -3.94
CA TYR A 6 -10.76 -10.37 -4.99
C TYR A 6 -11.39 -10.57 -6.38
N ASP A 7 -12.71 -10.54 -6.46
CA ASP A 7 -13.43 -10.68 -7.72
C ASP A 7 -13.52 -9.30 -8.40
N PRO A 8 -13.09 -9.17 -9.67
CA PRO A 8 -13.28 -7.94 -10.42
C PRO A 8 -14.78 -7.65 -10.63
N ASP A 9 -15.22 -6.48 -10.18
CA ASP A 9 -16.59 -6.00 -10.45
C ASP A 9 -16.75 -5.62 -11.93
N ILE A 10 -17.83 -6.11 -12.55
CA ILE A 10 -18.17 -5.85 -13.96
C ILE A 10 -18.35 -4.35 -14.19
N THR A 11 -18.98 -3.63 -13.26
CA THR A 11 -19.17 -2.18 -13.40
C THR A 11 -17.83 -1.45 -13.39
N GLY A 12 -16.92 -1.83 -12.48
CA GLY A 12 -15.55 -1.32 -12.45
C GLY A 12 -14.74 -1.60 -13.72
N ILE A 13 -14.94 -2.75 -14.35
CA ILE A 13 -14.29 -3.09 -15.64
C ILE A 13 -14.74 -2.11 -16.73
N GLU A 14 -16.05 -1.88 -16.88
CA GLU A 14 -16.57 -0.99 -17.91
C GLU A 14 -16.20 0.48 -17.67
N ILE A 15 -16.18 0.94 -16.41
CA ILE A 15 -15.70 2.29 -16.05
C ILE A 15 -14.23 2.48 -16.43
N ASN A 16 -13.36 1.53 -16.04
CA ASN A 16 -11.94 1.61 -16.36
C ASN A 16 -11.68 1.55 -17.87
N ARG A 17 -12.47 0.77 -18.61
CA ARG A 17 -12.43 0.75 -20.08
C ARG A 17 -12.80 2.11 -20.66
N GLY A 18 -13.86 2.74 -20.16
CA GLY A 18 -14.27 4.09 -20.56
C GLY A 18 -13.13 5.10 -20.42
N HIS A 19 -12.53 5.17 -19.23
CA HIS A 19 -11.38 6.06 -18.97
C HIS A 19 -10.18 5.78 -19.88
N ALA A 20 -9.84 4.50 -20.10
CA ALA A 20 -8.76 4.14 -21.01
C ALA A 20 -9.03 4.59 -22.45
N THR A 21 -10.26 4.45 -22.92
CA THR A 21 -10.65 4.85 -24.30
C THR A 21 -10.80 6.35 -24.49
N GLU A 22 -11.06 7.12 -23.42
CA GLU A 22 -11.03 8.59 -23.46
C GLU A 22 -9.62 9.10 -23.78
N VAL A 23 -8.59 8.47 -23.20
CA VAL A 23 -7.18 8.83 -23.43
C VAL A 23 -6.65 8.18 -24.72
N PHE A 24 -7.03 6.94 -25.00
CA PHE A 24 -6.58 6.16 -26.15
C PHE A 24 -7.76 5.57 -26.93
N PRO A 25 -8.39 6.34 -27.85
CA PRO A 25 -9.60 5.92 -28.55
C PRO A 25 -9.50 4.60 -29.32
N MET A 26 -8.29 4.24 -29.79
CA MET A 26 -8.05 2.99 -30.51
C MET A 26 -8.28 1.74 -29.65
N LEU A 27 -8.35 1.87 -28.32
CA LEU A 27 -8.62 0.74 -27.43
C LEU A 27 -10.10 0.31 -27.42
N SER A 28 -11.02 1.14 -27.95
CA SER A 28 -12.47 0.90 -27.84
C SER A 28 -12.93 -0.43 -28.43
N GLY A 29 -12.36 -0.85 -29.56
CA GLY A 29 -12.70 -2.09 -30.24
C GLY A 29 -11.86 -3.31 -29.83
N LEU A 30 -10.87 -3.17 -28.95
CA LEU A 30 -9.97 -4.26 -28.59
C LEU A 30 -10.56 -5.13 -27.45
N PRO A 31 -10.34 -6.46 -27.49
CA PRO A 31 -10.79 -7.34 -26.41
C PRO A 31 -9.92 -7.17 -25.15
N ILE A 32 -10.55 -7.32 -23.97
CA ILE A 32 -9.84 -7.38 -22.69
C ILE A 32 -9.25 -8.79 -22.52
N ASN A 33 -7.92 -8.89 -22.44
CA ASN A 33 -7.24 -10.18 -22.28
C ASN A 33 -7.29 -10.73 -20.85
N ARG A 34 -7.30 -9.85 -19.84
CA ARG A 34 -7.30 -10.24 -18.41
C ARG A 34 -7.85 -9.11 -17.54
N THR A 35 -8.57 -9.50 -16.48
CA THR A 35 -8.95 -8.64 -15.36
C THR A 35 -8.43 -9.25 -14.05
N TRP A 36 -8.22 -8.41 -13.04
CA TRP A 36 -7.79 -8.84 -11.71
C TRP A 36 -8.17 -7.77 -10.68
N ALA A 37 -8.29 -8.18 -9.42
CA ALA A 37 -8.46 -7.28 -8.29
C ALA A 37 -7.46 -7.64 -7.20
N GLY A 38 -7.19 -6.69 -6.31
CA GLY A 38 -6.26 -6.88 -5.21
C GLY A 38 -6.53 -5.92 -4.06
N ILE A 39 -6.10 -6.31 -2.87
CA ILE A 39 -6.27 -5.51 -1.66
C ILE A 39 -5.09 -4.58 -1.49
N MET A 40 -5.41 -3.32 -1.17
CA MET A 40 -4.43 -2.28 -0.94
C MET A 40 -4.39 -1.91 0.54
N PRO A 41 -3.22 -1.98 1.21
CA PRO A 41 -3.11 -1.65 2.61
C PRO A 41 -3.09 -0.13 2.78
N PHE A 42 -4.21 0.42 3.24
CA PHE A 42 -4.30 1.81 3.69
C PHE A 42 -4.32 1.88 5.22
N SER A 43 -3.63 2.87 5.77
CA SER A 43 -3.86 3.33 7.12
C SER A 43 -5.04 4.30 7.15
N MET A 44 -5.62 4.53 8.33
CA MET A 44 -6.75 5.45 8.51
C MET A 44 -6.44 6.90 8.11
N ASP A 45 -5.17 7.31 8.24
CA ASP A 45 -4.70 8.65 7.88
C ASP A 45 -3.97 8.70 6.52
N GLY A 46 -3.95 7.58 5.78
CA GLY A 46 -3.29 7.46 4.49
C GLY A 46 -1.76 7.48 4.52
N LYS A 47 -1.14 7.64 5.70
CA LYS A 47 0.32 7.64 5.86
C LYS A 47 0.88 6.21 5.95
N PRO A 48 2.10 5.94 5.47
CA PRO A 48 2.76 4.67 5.73
C PRO A 48 2.89 4.35 7.21
N ILE A 49 3.09 3.06 7.52
CA ILE A 49 3.41 2.59 8.86
C ILE A 49 4.72 1.81 8.74
N ILE A 50 5.82 2.43 9.17
CA ILE A 50 7.19 1.93 8.99
C ILE A 50 7.97 2.16 10.30
N GLY A 51 8.34 1.08 10.99
CA GLY A 51 9.14 1.20 12.20
C GLY A 51 8.92 0.07 13.21
N LYS A 52 9.40 0.30 14.44
CA LYS A 52 9.23 -0.60 15.58
C LYS A 52 7.80 -0.50 16.10
N ILE A 53 7.15 -1.64 16.33
CA ILE A 53 5.86 -1.67 17.01
C ILE A 53 6.09 -1.37 18.51
N PRO A 54 5.37 -0.41 19.13
CA PRO A 54 5.49 -0.16 20.56
C PRO A 54 5.26 -1.43 21.40
N GLN A 55 5.81 -1.48 22.62
CA GLN A 55 5.68 -2.60 23.58
C GLN A 55 6.40 -3.91 23.24
N PHE A 56 6.92 -4.09 22.02
CA PHE A 56 7.69 -5.27 21.65
C PHE A 56 9.13 -4.90 21.33
N ASP A 57 10.09 -5.67 21.83
CA ASP A 57 11.50 -5.32 21.64
C ASP A 57 12.00 -5.51 20.21
N ASN A 58 11.51 -6.55 19.54
CA ASN A 58 12.04 -7.01 18.24
C ASN A 58 10.94 -7.19 17.17
N LEU A 59 9.84 -6.42 17.27
CA LEU A 59 8.77 -6.43 16.26
C LEU A 59 8.78 -5.14 15.44
N PHE A 60 8.86 -5.29 14.13
CA PHE A 60 8.92 -4.19 13.18
C PHE A 60 7.93 -4.39 12.04
N VAL A 61 7.51 -3.31 11.39
CA VAL A 61 6.54 -3.35 10.30
C VAL A 61 6.94 -2.41 9.15
N VAL A 62 6.62 -2.83 7.92
CA VAL A 62 6.48 -1.96 6.74
C VAL A 62 5.12 -2.24 6.13
N THR A 63 4.18 -1.30 6.23
CA THR A 63 2.85 -1.41 5.63
C THR A 63 2.26 -0.03 5.32
N GLY A 64 1.02 0.03 4.85
CA GLY A 64 0.34 1.29 4.58
C GLY A 64 0.90 2.07 3.38
N LEU A 65 1.64 1.39 2.48
CA LEU A 65 2.25 2.03 1.32
C LEU A 65 1.25 2.32 0.17
N ALA A 66 -0.01 1.89 0.31
CA ALA A 66 -1.07 2.11 -0.66
C ALA A 66 -0.62 1.79 -2.10
N SER A 67 -0.96 2.63 -3.07
CA SER A 67 -0.64 2.46 -4.50
C SER A 67 0.84 2.69 -4.81
N SER A 68 1.61 3.18 -3.82
CA SER A 68 3.02 3.51 -3.97
C SER A 68 3.98 2.39 -3.53
N GLY A 69 3.45 1.24 -3.10
CA GLY A 69 4.23 0.13 -2.55
C GLY A 69 5.29 -0.42 -3.48
N PHE A 70 5.02 -0.51 -4.79
CA PHE A 70 6.01 -0.98 -5.77
C PHE A 70 7.19 -0.02 -5.88
N GLY A 71 6.93 1.29 -6.03
CA GLY A 71 7.99 2.28 -6.20
C GLY A 71 8.75 2.59 -4.91
N ARG A 72 8.05 2.65 -3.77
CA ARG A 72 8.65 3.02 -2.47
C ARG A 72 9.16 1.84 -1.66
N GLY A 73 8.67 0.64 -1.94
CA GLY A 73 8.99 -0.59 -1.22
C GLY A 73 10.50 -0.82 -1.01
N PRO A 74 11.35 -0.72 -2.05
CA PRO A 74 12.80 -0.94 -1.89
C PRO A 74 13.44 0.01 -0.87
N MET A 75 13.14 1.30 -0.94
CA MET A 75 13.72 2.28 -0.01
C MET A 75 13.10 2.16 1.38
N SER A 76 11.79 1.89 1.49
CA SER A 76 11.13 1.64 2.78
C SER A 76 11.74 0.43 3.51
N GLY A 77 11.98 -0.67 2.79
CA GLY A 77 12.64 -1.85 3.34
C GLY A 77 14.08 -1.55 3.78
N LYS A 78 14.85 -0.83 2.95
CA LYS A 78 16.20 -0.40 3.32
C LYS A 78 16.23 0.46 4.58
N LEU A 79 15.36 1.48 4.66
CA LEU A 79 15.30 2.36 5.83
C LEU A 79 14.93 1.60 7.11
N LEU A 80 14.02 0.63 7.02
CA LEU A 80 13.70 -0.21 8.17
C LEU A 80 14.87 -1.12 8.56
N ALA A 81 15.58 -1.71 7.58
CA ALA A 81 16.75 -2.53 7.85
C ALA A 81 17.87 -1.72 8.52
N ASP A 82 18.13 -0.50 8.04
CA ASP A 82 19.10 0.43 8.64
C ASP A 82 18.67 0.81 10.07
N TYR A 83 17.37 1.02 10.31
CA TYR A 83 16.84 1.24 11.66
C TYR A 83 17.06 0.02 12.57
N ILE A 84 16.73 -1.19 12.12
CA ILE A 84 16.95 -2.43 12.90
C ILE A 84 18.43 -2.60 13.25
N HIS A 85 19.33 -2.35 12.30
CA HIS A 85 20.76 -2.52 12.51
C HIS A 85 21.35 -1.50 13.49
N THR A 86 20.94 -0.24 13.39
CA THR A 86 21.54 0.87 14.15
C THR A 86 20.82 1.20 15.44
N GLY A 87 19.57 0.75 15.60
CA GLY A 87 18.67 1.16 16.69
C GLY A 87 18.13 2.58 16.55
N HIS A 88 18.45 3.30 15.47
CA HIS A 88 18.06 4.69 15.28
C HIS A 88 17.28 4.88 13.97
N PRO A 89 16.04 5.40 14.00
CA PRO A 89 15.26 5.61 12.79
C PRO A 89 15.79 6.84 12.02
N SER A 90 15.74 6.77 10.69
CA SER A 90 15.98 7.94 9.85
C SER A 90 14.88 8.99 10.08
N PRO A 91 15.20 10.31 10.14
CA PRO A 91 14.21 11.36 10.33
C PRO A 91 13.07 11.35 9.30
N VAL A 92 13.32 10.83 8.10
CA VAL A 92 12.29 10.70 7.05
C VAL A 92 11.17 9.73 7.43
N LEU A 93 11.41 8.83 8.40
CA LEU A 93 10.40 7.88 8.89
C LEU A 93 9.52 8.48 10.01
N ALA A 94 9.76 9.70 10.48
CA ALA A 94 9.05 10.26 11.62
C ALA A 94 7.51 10.25 11.44
N GLU A 95 7.02 10.60 10.25
CA GLU A 95 5.57 10.57 9.97
C GLU A 95 5.00 9.16 9.75
N ALA A 96 5.87 8.16 9.57
CA ALA A 96 5.50 6.77 9.39
C ALA A 96 5.57 5.95 10.69
N ASP A 97 5.93 6.56 11.83
CA ASP A 97 6.13 5.88 13.09
C ASP A 97 4.85 5.12 13.53
N PRO A 98 4.91 3.78 13.75
CA PRO A 98 3.77 3.01 14.22
C PRO A 98 3.14 3.51 15.53
N ALA A 99 3.90 4.17 16.41
CA ALA A 99 3.40 4.72 17.67
C ALA A 99 2.26 5.73 17.48
N ARG A 100 2.13 6.32 16.28
CA ARG A 100 1.05 7.26 15.96
C ARG A 100 -0.34 6.61 15.88
N CYS A 101 -0.42 5.30 15.61
CA CYS A 101 -1.70 4.61 15.32
C CYS A 101 -1.83 3.21 15.91
N VAL A 102 -0.74 2.58 16.33
CA VAL A 102 -0.76 1.27 16.98
C VAL A 102 -0.87 1.49 18.49
N VAL A 103 -2.09 1.39 19.00
CA VAL A 103 -2.40 1.49 20.43
C VAL A 103 -2.75 0.12 20.98
N PHE A 104 -2.22 -0.19 22.17
CA PHE A 104 -2.58 -1.38 22.91
C PHE A 104 -3.60 -1.00 23.98
N LYS A 105 -4.63 -1.83 24.11
CA LYS A 105 -5.60 -1.77 25.21
C LYS A 105 -5.25 -2.80 26.26
#